data_AF-G4TKK1-F1
#
_entry.id   AF-G4TKK1-F1
#
_cell.length_a   1.000
_cell.length_b   1.000
_cell.length_c   1.000
_cell.angle_alpha   90.00
_cell.angle_beta   90.00
_cell.angle_gamma   90.00
#
_symmetry.space_group_name_H-M   'P 1'
#
loop_
_entity.id
_entity.type
_entity.pdbx_description
1 polymer ?
#
loop_
_entity_poly.entity_id
_entity_poly.type
_entity_poly.pdbx_seq_one_letter_code
_entity_poly.pdbx_strand_id
1 'polypeptide(L)'
;MKLVLVSLLLIALAETTFAAKGCTKAQASAVKNMRFRISYTPSTMDTVVVSAWGGGGGPRHKIPSQPLSNPFGGREYGGGDRRTIYGTRAYGSGYPYGADNANSVAGRPFPYGVWPISWGASYLGGGEYFSTTNVNNQQLDLDFIRPGGPVGVVKLAPDTSRWNGINGDEVYEMIGDRESLLFMMADLVDWCHVQPQFIRRFDPSPPSNASSSSQPRPENVIQYYRASSFAISYAGYNNSFALGSPNPTTSQSFADSSPLPSSIANSQFLRCINSTIAIALPIADAKDAKEKGLSTGAIIGIIFGSIAGVIVIYLFVMWVWKWIDECRTGGREEISMEEQDQEPTTQGGGATDTNGDNAAKERR
;
A
#
# COMPACT_ATOMS: atom_id res chain seq x y z
N MET A 1 -5.22 -45.09 24.37
CA MET A 1 -4.45 -44.69 23.18
C MET A 1 -5.31 -44.19 22.00
N LYS A 2 -6.48 -44.79 21.71
CA LYS A 2 -7.38 -44.34 20.61
C LYS A 2 -8.03 -42.96 20.80
N LEU A 3 -8.23 -42.49 22.03
CA LEU A 3 -8.85 -41.18 22.30
C LEU A 3 -7.91 -39.98 22.01
N VAL A 4 -6.61 -40.16 22.21
CA VAL A 4 -5.58 -39.11 21.99
C VAL A 4 -5.38 -38.84 20.50
N LEU A 5 -5.52 -39.87 19.66
CA LEU A 5 -5.36 -39.74 18.21
C LEU A 5 -6.52 -38.96 17.56
N VAL A 6 -7.74 -39.08 18.08
CA VAL A 6 -8.92 -38.36 17.57
C VAL A 6 -8.88 -36.87 17.95
N SER A 7 -8.38 -36.53 19.14
CA SER A 7 -8.19 -35.13 19.54
C SER A 7 -7.08 -34.43 18.74
N LEU A 8 -5.98 -35.12 18.42
CA LEU A 8 -4.91 -34.55 17.57
C LEU A 8 -5.37 -34.34 16.12
N LEU A 9 -6.22 -35.23 15.59
CA LEU A 9 -6.77 -35.09 14.24
C LEU A 9 -7.75 -33.90 14.13
N LEU A 10 -8.54 -33.65 15.18
CA LEU A 10 -9.47 -32.50 15.23
C LEU A 10 -8.74 -31.16 15.36
N ILE A 11 -7.60 -31.10 16.06
CA ILE A 11 -6.78 -29.88 16.16
C ILE A 11 -6.11 -29.57 14.81
N ALA A 12 -5.60 -30.58 14.10
CA ALA A 12 -4.99 -30.40 12.78
C ALA A 12 -6.00 -29.97 11.69
N LEU A 13 -7.25 -30.43 11.77
CA LEU A 13 -8.33 -30.00 10.85
C LEU A 13 -8.83 -28.58 11.15
N ALA A 14 -8.73 -28.10 12.40
CA ALA A 14 -9.04 -26.72 12.74
C ALA A 14 -7.98 -25.74 12.22
N GLU A 15 -6.69 -26.09 12.25
CA GLU A 15 -5.62 -25.19 11.80
C GLU A 15 -5.60 -24.94 10.28
N THR A 16 -6.05 -25.90 9.47
CA THR A 16 -6.04 -25.78 8.00
C THR A 16 -7.18 -24.92 7.44
N THR A 17 -8.29 -24.78 8.16
CA THR A 17 -9.45 -23.97 7.72
C THR A 17 -9.37 -22.51 8.13
N PHE A 18 -8.62 -22.17 9.19
CA PHE A 18 -8.39 -20.79 9.60
C PHE A 18 -7.33 -20.05 8.74
N ALA A 19 -6.36 -20.77 8.18
CA ALA A 19 -5.30 -20.16 7.37
C ALA A 19 -5.81 -19.50 6.08
N ALA A 20 -6.75 -20.15 5.36
CA ALA A 20 -7.20 -19.66 4.05
C ALA A 20 -8.15 -18.44 4.10
N LYS A 21 -8.98 -18.32 5.16
CA LYS A 21 -9.88 -17.16 5.35
C LYS A 21 -9.22 -16.03 6.16
N GLY A 22 -8.20 -16.34 6.96
CA GLY A 22 -7.41 -15.35 7.69
C GLY A 22 -6.51 -14.53 6.77
N CYS A 23 -5.88 -15.17 5.77
CA CYS A 23 -4.95 -14.48 4.86
C CYS A 23 -5.62 -13.39 4.02
N THR A 24 -6.83 -13.58 3.51
CA THR A 24 -7.51 -12.54 2.70
C THR A 24 -7.91 -11.31 3.50
N LYS A 25 -8.35 -11.48 4.76
CA LYS A 25 -8.63 -10.34 5.65
C LYS A 25 -7.37 -9.66 6.15
N ALA A 26 -6.33 -10.42 6.46
CA ALA A 26 -5.02 -9.88 6.85
C ALA A 26 -4.37 -9.11 5.70
N GLN A 27 -4.47 -9.60 4.46
CA GLN A 27 -3.99 -8.92 3.26
C GLN A 27 -4.81 -7.66 2.96
N ALA A 28 -6.13 -7.73 2.97
CA ALA A 28 -7.00 -6.56 2.80
C ALA A 28 -6.77 -5.49 3.90
N SER A 29 -6.46 -5.92 5.13
CA SER A 29 -6.10 -5.00 6.23
C SER A 29 -4.67 -4.48 6.12
N ALA A 30 -3.73 -5.22 5.55
CA ALA A 30 -2.34 -4.79 5.37
C ALA A 30 -2.25 -3.72 4.28
N VAL A 31 -3.00 -3.86 3.18
CA VAL A 31 -3.07 -2.87 2.11
C VAL A 31 -3.71 -1.56 2.61
N LYS A 32 -4.79 -1.64 3.40
CA LYS A 32 -5.41 -0.44 4.01
C LYS A 32 -4.53 0.30 5.02
N ASN A 33 -3.48 -0.34 5.53
CA ASN A 33 -2.56 0.23 6.52
C ASN A 33 -1.17 0.52 5.95
N MET A 34 -1.04 0.63 4.62
CA MET A 34 0.23 1.02 4.03
C MET A 34 0.58 2.45 4.48
N ARG A 35 1.68 2.53 5.24
CA ARG A 35 2.26 3.76 5.76
C ARG A 35 3.75 3.72 5.49
N PHE A 36 4.29 4.77 4.89
CA PHE A 36 5.73 4.97 4.78
C PHE A 36 6.11 6.34 5.33
N ARG A 37 7.36 6.48 5.76
CA ARG A 37 7.89 7.75 6.28
C ARG A 37 8.74 8.42 5.23
N ILE A 38 8.41 9.66 4.93
CA ILE A 38 9.20 10.55 4.09
C ILE A 38 10.06 11.40 4.99
N SER A 39 11.38 11.37 4.79
CA SER A 39 12.32 12.24 5.47
C SER A 39 12.73 13.37 4.54
N TYR A 40 12.46 14.61 4.92
CA TYR A 40 12.90 15.77 4.13
C TYR A 40 14.32 16.20 4.46
N THR A 41 14.84 15.86 5.64
CA THR A 41 16.18 16.25 6.08
C THR A 41 16.88 15.06 6.72
N PRO A 42 18.10 14.71 6.26
CA PRO A 42 18.89 13.67 6.90
C PRO A 42 19.29 14.05 8.34
N SER A 43 19.39 15.35 8.64
CA SER A 43 19.97 15.87 9.89
C SER A 43 18.94 16.09 11.01
N THR A 44 17.70 16.45 10.71
CA THR A 44 16.68 16.72 11.74
C THR A 44 15.63 15.62 11.86
N MET A 45 15.69 14.58 11.00
CA MET A 45 14.72 13.48 10.97
C MET A 45 13.27 13.99 10.97
N ASP A 46 13.02 15.13 10.31
CA ASP A 46 11.65 15.64 10.19
C ASP A 46 10.93 14.76 9.18
N THR A 47 10.17 13.80 9.71
CA THR A 47 9.49 12.79 8.93
C THR A 47 8.00 13.06 8.86
N VAL A 48 7.45 12.92 7.67
CA VAL A 48 6.00 12.85 7.44
C VAL A 48 5.61 11.41 7.21
N VAL A 49 4.59 10.95 7.92
CA VAL A 49 3.93 9.69 7.58
C VAL A 49 3.03 9.95 6.38
N VAL A 50 3.19 9.14 5.34
CA VAL A 50 2.30 9.12 4.19
C VAL A 50 1.53 7.82 4.25
N SER A 51 0.21 7.92 4.28
CA SER A 51 -0.66 6.77 4.36
C SER A 51 -1.60 6.70 3.18
N ALA A 52 -1.78 5.47 2.70
CA ALA A 52 -2.91 5.15 1.88
C ALA A 52 -4.21 5.22 2.68
N TRP A 53 -5.32 5.56 2.04
CA TRP A 53 -6.65 5.68 2.66
C TRP A 53 -6.77 6.73 3.79
N GLY A 54 -5.68 7.34 4.25
CA GLY A 54 -5.69 8.41 5.24
C GLY A 54 -6.32 9.70 4.72
N GLY A 55 -6.98 10.47 5.58
CA GLY A 55 -7.66 11.71 5.19
C GLY A 55 -6.73 12.86 4.79
N GLY A 56 -5.46 12.79 5.19
CA GLY A 56 -4.49 13.87 5.08
C GLY A 56 -4.79 15.06 6.00
N GLY A 57 -4.27 16.23 5.64
CA GLY A 57 -4.48 17.49 6.34
C GLY A 57 -3.38 17.82 7.36
N GLY A 58 -3.79 18.41 8.48
CA GLY A 58 -2.88 18.81 9.56
C GLY A 58 -2.12 20.12 9.30
N PRO A 59 -1.18 20.48 10.20
CA PRO A 59 -0.38 21.68 10.07
C PRO A 59 0.58 21.57 8.88
N ARG A 60 0.88 22.72 8.27
CA ARG A 60 1.95 22.86 7.28
C ARG A 60 3.28 22.95 8.00
N HIS A 61 4.30 22.34 7.41
CA HIS A 61 5.67 22.38 7.91
C HIS A 61 6.56 23.07 6.88
N LYS A 62 7.71 23.59 7.31
CA LYS A 62 8.71 24.17 6.40
C LYS A 62 9.91 23.25 6.36
N ILE A 63 10.39 22.97 5.16
CA ILE A 63 11.66 22.30 4.94
C ILE A 63 12.75 23.21 5.54
N PRO A 64 13.57 22.71 6.48
CA PRO A 64 14.69 23.47 7.01
C PRO A 64 15.59 24.00 5.90
N SER A 65 15.85 25.31 5.90
CA SER A 65 16.77 25.95 4.96
C SER A 65 18.21 25.65 5.37
N GLN A 66 18.69 24.43 5.11
CA GLN A 66 20.10 24.09 5.27
C GLN A 66 20.77 24.09 3.88
N PRO A 67 21.74 24.99 3.62
CA PRO A 67 22.28 25.24 2.27
C PRO A 67 23.05 24.06 1.65
N LEU A 68 23.30 22.98 2.40
CA LEU A 68 24.13 21.84 1.96
C LEU A 68 23.38 20.51 1.87
N SER A 69 22.09 20.42 2.23
CA SER A 69 21.42 19.11 2.36
C SER A 69 20.00 19.00 1.79
N ASN A 70 19.35 20.09 1.40
CA ASN A 70 18.01 20.01 0.78
C ASN A 70 17.80 21.05 -0.34
N PRO A 71 17.58 20.61 -1.61
CA PRO A 71 17.36 21.51 -2.76
C PRO A 71 16.08 22.36 -2.65
N PHE A 72 15.20 22.04 -1.71
CA PHE A 72 13.89 22.66 -1.51
C PHE A 72 13.75 23.37 -0.16
N GLY A 73 14.87 23.75 0.47
CA GLY A 73 14.90 24.50 1.72
C GLY A 73 13.96 25.71 1.71
N GLY A 74 13.19 25.88 2.79
CA GLY A 74 12.22 26.97 2.98
C GLY A 74 10.82 26.70 2.42
N ARG A 75 10.65 25.70 1.55
CA ARG A 75 9.33 25.35 0.99
C ARG A 75 8.45 24.66 2.03
N GLU A 76 7.14 24.86 1.92
CA GLU A 76 6.18 24.21 2.82
C GLU A 76 5.84 22.79 2.36
N TYR A 77 5.47 21.91 3.29
CA TYR A 77 4.91 20.58 2.99
C TYR A 77 3.81 20.18 3.99
N GLY A 78 2.97 19.22 3.58
CA GLY A 78 1.83 18.72 4.37
C GLY A 78 0.59 19.61 4.31
N GLY A 79 -0.46 19.31 5.08
CA GLY A 79 -1.66 20.14 5.14
C GLY A 79 -2.65 20.01 3.97
N GLY A 80 -2.31 19.29 2.91
CA GLY A 80 -3.26 18.88 1.87
C GLY A 80 -4.11 17.69 2.33
N ASP A 81 -5.39 17.69 1.95
CA ASP A 81 -6.35 16.65 2.34
C ASP A 81 -7.02 16.00 1.12
N ARG A 82 -7.77 14.91 1.33
CA ARG A 82 -8.45 14.22 0.22
C ARG A 82 -9.49 15.06 -0.52
N ARG A 83 -10.03 16.13 0.09
CA ARG A 83 -11.02 17.00 -0.58
C ARG A 83 -10.40 17.81 -1.70
N THR A 84 -9.09 18.04 -1.61
CA THR A 84 -8.33 18.87 -2.56
C THR A 84 -7.40 18.06 -3.45
N ILE A 85 -7.45 16.72 -3.36
CA ILE A 85 -6.51 15.80 -4.03
C ILE A 85 -6.60 15.86 -5.55
N TYR A 86 -7.77 16.19 -6.10
CA TYR A 86 -7.97 16.31 -7.54
C TYR A 86 -7.32 17.59 -8.07
N GLY A 87 -6.43 17.41 -9.04
CA GLY A 87 -5.99 18.49 -9.93
C GLY A 87 -6.93 18.68 -11.11
N THR A 88 -6.42 19.35 -12.14
CA THR A 88 -7.03 19.45 -13.46
C THR A 88 -6.20 18.67 -14.48
N ARG A 89 -6.44 18.88 -15.78
CA ARG A 89 -5.58 18.36 -16.85
C ARG A 89 -4.37 19.27 -17.12
N ALA A 90 -4.31 20.43 -16.45
CA ALA A 90 -3.19 21.34 -16.51
C ALA A 90 -2.14 20.98 -15.46
N TYR A 91 -0.88 20.97 -15.86
CA TYR A 91 0.24 20.74 -14.96
C TYR A 91 0.42 21.92 -14.00
N GLY A 92 0.63 21.66 -12.72
CA GLY A 92 0.65 22.68 -11.67
C GLY A 92 -0.71 22.96 -11.01
N SER A 93 -1.73 22.18 -11.35
CA SER A 93 -3.05 22.20 -10.68
C SER A 93 -3.11 21.30 -9.43
N GLY A 94 -4.20 21.41 -8.67
CA GLY A 94 -4.48 20.54 -7.51
C GLY A 94 -3.75 20.94 -6.23
N TYR A 95 -3.30 22.19 -6.14
CA TYR A 95 -2.69 22.74 -4.95
C TYR A 95 -3.76 23.36 -4.03
N PRO A 96 -3.90 22.90 -2.78
CA PRO A 96 -4.80 23.53 -1.80
C PRO A 96 -4.28 24.88 -1.28
N TYR A 97 -3.00 25.18 -1.48
CA TYR A 97 -2.36 26.42 -1.04
C TYR A 97 -1.02 26.67 -1.76
N GLY A 98 -0.49 27.89 -1.64
CA GLY A 98 0.82 28.28 -2.16
C GLY A 98 0.92 28.25 -3.69
N ALA A 99 -0.23 28.44 -4.36
CA ALA A 99 -0.40 28.31 -5.79
C ALA A 99 -1.65 29.10 -6.22
N ASP A 100 -1.44 30.27 -6.81
CA ASP A 100 -2.53 31.15 -7.22
C ASP A 100 -2.91 30.97 -8.71
N ASN A 101 -2.14 30.16 -9.45
CA ASN A 101 -2.37 29.84 -10.86
C ASN A 101 -1.89 28.41 -11.18
N ALA A 102 -2.17 27.87 -12.37
CA ALA A 102 -1.73 26.53 -12.80
C ALA A 102 -0.66 26.61 -13.91
N ASN A 103 0.24 27.60 -13.83
CA ASN A 103 1.12 27.95 -14.96
C ASN A 103 2.58 27.50 -14.78
N SER A 104 2.93 27.02 -13.59
CA SER A 104 4.26 26.49 -13.28
C SER A 104 4.19 25.73 -11.97
N VAL A 105 5.06 24.76 -11.73
CA VAL A 105 5.28 24.14 -10.42
C VAL A 105 6.50 24.68 -9.68
N ALA A 106 7.23 25.62 -10.28
CA ALA A 106 8.45 26.18 -9.71
C ALA A 106 8.18 26.83 -8.34
N GLY A 107 9.03 26.54 -7.34
CA GLY A 107 9.00 27.17 -6.01
C GLY A 107 7.77 26.89 -5.13
N ARG A 108 6.87 25.98 -5.54
CA ARG A 108 5.58 25.74 -4.85
C ARG A 108 5.69 24.96 -3.53
N PRO A 109 4.66 24.82 -2.69
CA PRO A 109 4.74 23.88 -1.58
C PRO A 109 4.66 22.41 -2.04
N PHE A 110 4.73 21.46 -1.10
CA PHE A 110 4.44 20.04 -1.28
C PHE A 110 3.27 19.61 -0.39
N PRO A 111 2.02 19.98 -0.73
CA PRO A 111 0.88 19.84 0.18
C PRO A 111 0.61 18.41 0.66
N TYR A 112 1.05 17.42 -0.10
CA TYR A 112 0.78 16.02 0.14
C TYR A 112 2.03 15.19 0.46
N GLY A 113 3.17 15.83 0.74
CA GLY A 113 4.38 15.13 1.17
C GLY A 113 5.33 14.70 0.04
N VAL A 114 4.96 14.91 -1.23
CA VAL A 114 5.73 14.43 -2.38
C VAL A 114 5.92 15.51 -3.44
N TRP A 115 6.92 15.33 -4.29
CA TRP A 115 7.28 16.31 -5.33
C TRP A 115 6.47 16.11 -6.61
N PRO A 116 6.21 17.19 -7.37
CA PRO A 116 5.65 17.10 -8.71
C PRO A 116 6.41 16.14 -9.64
N ILE A 117 5.70 15.56 -10.59
CA ILE A 117 6.29 14.82 -11.72
C ILE A 117 7.06 15.83 -12.58
N SER A 118 8.28 15.52 -13.00
CA SER A 118 9.04 16.38 -13.91
C SER A 118 8.85 15.93 -15.36
N TRP A 119 8.24 16.75 -16.21
CA TRP A 119 8.13 16.49 -17.65
C TRP A 119 9.33 17.01 -18.46
N GLY A 120 10.47 17.17 -17.80
CA GLY A 120 11.72 17.65 -18.41
C GLY A 120 12.17 19.01 -17.87
N ALA A 121 13.42 19.36 -18.17
CA ALA A 121 14.12 20.51 -17.58
C ALA A 121 13.44 21.87 -17.84
N SER A 122 12.77 22.04 -18.99
CA SER A 122 12.22 23.33 -19.42
C SER A 122 10.69 23.42 -19.33
N TYR A 123 10.02 22.39 -18.82
CA TYR A 123 8.56 22.31 -18.86
C TYR A 123 7.94 22.90 -17.59
N LEU A 124 7.40 24.11 -17.67
CA LEU A 124 6.55 24.76 -16.64
C LEU A 124 7.09 24.63 -15.20
N GLY A 125 8.39 24.87 -15.00
CA GLY A 125 9.04 24.78 -13.69
C GLY A 125 9.35 23.36 -13.21
N GLY A 126 9.03 22.33 -14.00
CA GLY A 126 9.31 20.93 -13.71
C GLY A 126 10.80 20.58 -13.66
N GLY A 127 11.67 21.44 -14.20
CA GLY A 127 13.11 21.28 -14.14
C GLY A 127 13.67 21.22 -12.72
N GLU A 128 13.02 21.86 -11.74
CA GLU A 128 13.40 21.76 -10.33
C GLU A 128 13.40 20.33 -9.79
N TYR A 129 12.63 19.43 -10.39
CA TYR A 129 12.45 18.04 -9.95
C TYR A 129 12.99 17.01 -10.95
N PHE A 130 13.71 17.46 -11.98
CA PHE A 130 14.28 16.59 -12.99
C PHE A 130 15.47 15.81 -12.39
N SER A 131 15.60 14.52 -12.74
CA SER A 131 16.60 13.62 -12.14
C SER A 131 18.01 14.19 -12.25
N THR A 132 18.38 14.83 -13.36
CA THR A 132 19.68 15.50 -13.48
C THR A 132 19.54 17.02 -13.33
N THR A 133 19.57 17.51 -12.10
CA THR A 133 19.61 18.95 -11.82
C THR A 133 21.00 19.34 -11.31
N ASN A 134 21.52 20.45 -11.84
CA ASN A 134 22.73 21.07 -11.33
C ASN A 134 22.37 21.97 -10.15
N VAL A 135 22.71 21.56 -8.95
CA VAL A 135 22.62 22.41 -7.75
C VAL A 135 24.05 22.81 -7.39
N ASN A 136 24.36 24.11 -7.39
CA ASN A 136 25.69 24.64 -7.05
C ASN A 136 26.86 24.00 -7.85
N ASN A 137 26.70 23.83 -9.17
CA ASN A 137 27.66 23.16 -10.06
C ASN A 137 27.94 21.68 -9.74
N GLN A 138 27.09 21.02 -8.95
CA GLN A 138 27.13 19.57 -8.74
C GLN A 138 25.88 18.94 -9.36
N GLN A 139 26.08 17.87 -10.12
CA GLN A 139 24.99 17.09 -10.68
C GLN A 139 24.43 16.19 -9.58
N LEU A 140 23.24 16.54 -9.08
CA LEU A 140 22.55 15.78 -8.04
C LEU A 140 21.46 14.94 -8.69
N ASP A 141 21.49 13.62 -8.46
CA ASP A 141 20.39 12.76 -8.86
C ASP A 141 19.24 12.87 -7.85
N LEU A 142 18.24 13.67 -8.21
CA LEU A 142 17.08 13.93 -7.36
C LEU A 142 16.22 12.68 -7.15
N ASP A 143 16.34 11.64 -7.98
CA ASP A 143 15.54 10.42 -7.86
C ASP A 143 15.81 9.67 -6.54
N PHE A 144 17.04 9.73 -6.01
CA PHE A 144 17.42 9.04 -4.76
C PHE A 144 16.87 9.73 -3.51
N ILE A 145 16.65 11.05 -3.57
CA ILE A 145 16.13 11.84 -2.46
C ILE A 145 14.67 12.22 -2.64
N ARG A 146 14.05 11.82 -3.77
CA ARG A 146 12.63 12.01 -4.04
C ARG A 146 11.80 11.21 -3.05
N PRO A 147 10.86 11.85 -2.34
CA PRO A 147 9.92 11.14 -1.50
C PRO A 147 9.09 10.13 -2.29
N GLY A 148 9.06 8.88 -1.82
CA GLY A 148 8.42 7.75 -2.52
C GLY A 148 9.28 7.11 -3.63
N GLY A 149 10.52 7.59 -3.83
CA GLY A 149 11.46 7.03 -4.79
C GLY A 149 11.32 7.58 -6.22
N PRO A 150 12.04 6.99 -7.19
CA PRO A 150 12.08 7.48 -8.56
C PRO A 150 10.70 7.49 -9.22
N VAL A 151 10.51 8.40 -10.19
CA VAL A 151 9.27 8.46 -10.95
C VAL A 151 9.18 7.25 -11.90
N GLY A 152 8.04 6.59 -11.88
CA GLY A 152 7.73 5.47 -12.75
C GLY A 152 6.46 5.69 -13.57
N VAL A 153 6.20 4.74 -14.46
CA VAL A 153 4.95 4.62 -15.21
C VAL A 153 4.45 3.19 -15.08
N VAL A 154 3.13 3.01 -15.01
CA VAL A 154 2.48 1.70 -15.02
C VAL A 154 1.26 1.75 -15.91
N LYS A 155 1.04 0.71 -16.72
CA LYS A 155 -0.16 0.57 -17.54
C LYS A 155 -1.34 0.07 -16.72
N LEU A 156 -2.52 0.59 -17.00
CA LEU A 156 -3.78 0.19 -16.40
C LEU A 156 -4.67 -0.35 -17.52
N ALA A 157 -4.61 -1.66 -17.74
CA ALA A 157 -5.46 -2.36 -18.70
C ALA A 157 -6.61 -3.05 -17.95
N PRO A 158 -7.86 -3.00 -18.46
CA PRO A 158 -8.98 -3.64 -17.81
C PRO A 158 -8.88 -5.16 -17.98
N ASP A 159 -9.25 -5.91 -16.93
CA ASP A 159 -9.60 -7.32 -17.09
C ASP A 159 -10.97 -7.42 -17.78
N THR A 160 -10.94 -7.70 -19.09
CA THR A 160 -12.15 -7.80 -19.93
C THR A 160 -13.09 -8.94 -19.51
N SER A 161 -12.63 -9.89 -18.69
CA SER A 161 -13.50 -10.91 -18.09
C SER A 161 -14.37 -10.37 -16.93
N ARG A 162 -13.95 -9.25 -16.32
CA ARG A 162 -14.63 -8.59 -15.20
C ARG A 162 -15.40 -7.34 -15.63
N TRP A 163 -14.96 -6.69 -16.70
CA TRP A 163 -15.59 -5.47 -17.23
C TRP A 163 -16.48 -5.75 -18.45
N ASN A 164 -17.79 -5.73 -18.24
CA ASN A 164 -18.75 -5.87 -19.33
C ASN A 164 -18.83 -4.58 -20.16
N GLY A 165 -18.54 -4.66 -21.46
CA GLY A 165 -18.70 -3.54 -22.40
C GLY A 165 -17.56 -2.52 -22.41
N ILE A 166 -16.45 -2.79 -21.70
CA ILE A 166 -15.22 -2.01 -21.80
C ILE A 166 -14.30 -2.64 -22.86
N ASN A 167 -13.75 -1.82 -23.75
CA ASN A 167 -12.79 -2.30 -24.74
C ASN A 167 -11.44 -2.60 -24.06
N GLY A 168 -10.81 -3.74 -24.39
CA GLY A 168 -9.45 -4.06 -23.95
C GLY A 168 -8.39 -3.04 -24.41
N ASP A 169 -8.70 -2.25 -25.45
CA ASP A 169 -7.85 -1.15 -25.92
C ASP A 169 -7.93 0.12 -25.04
N GLU A 170 -8.86 0.17 -24.08
CA GLU A 170 -8.97 1.27 -23.12
C GLU A 170 -7.87 1.16 -22.05
N VAL A 171 -6.64 1.50 -22.46
CA VAL A 171 -5.45 1.42 -21.60
C VAL A 171 -5.03 2.80 -21.15
N TYR A 172 -4.96 2.98 -19.83
CA TYR A 172 -4.41 4.18 -19.21
C TYR A 172 -2.97 3.93 -18.75
N GLU A 173 -2.27 5.01 -18.42
CA GLU A 173 -1.00 4.93 -17.72
C GLU A 173 -1.04 5.82 -16.48
N MET A 174 -0.61 5.29 -15.34
CA MET A 174 -0.39 6.08 -14.14
C MET A 174 1.09 6.45 -14.01
N ILE A 175 1.35 7.69 -13.62
CA ILE A 175 2.68 8.27 -13.44
C ILE A 175 2.78 8.81 -12.01
N GLY A 176 3.88 8.51 -11.32
CA GLY A 176 4.10 8.95 -9.94
C GLY A 176 5.39 8.38 -9.35
N ASP A 177 5.63 8.63 -8.08
CA ASP A 177 6.71 7.97 -7.35
C ASP A 177 6.48 6.45 -7.21
N ARG A 178 7.57 5.70 -7.15
CA ARG A 178 7.57 4.22 -7.14
C ARG A 178 6.67 3.64 -6.06
N GLU A 179 6.75 4.13 -4.82
CA GLU A 179 5.96 3.58 -3.70
C GLU A 179 4.46 3.81 -3.89
N SER A 180 4.06 5.00 -4.36
CA SER A 180 2.66 5.29 -4.69
C SER A 180 2.15 4.42 -5.84
N LEU A 181 2.97 4.15 -6.86
CA LEU A 181 2.60 3.28 -7.98
C LEU A 181 2.42 1.82 -7.58
N LEU A 182 3.34 1.27 -6.76
CA LEU A 182 3.23 -0.09 -6.24
C LEU A 182 1.92 -0.27 -5.47
N PHE A 183 1.62 0.70 -4.63
CA PHE A 183 0.40 0.71 -3.85
C PHE A 183 -0.86 0.80 -4.70
N MET A 184 -0.90 1.81 -5.57
CA MET A 184 -2.07 2.02 -6.42
C MET A 184 -2.30 0.84 -7.35
N MET A 185 -1.26 0.14 -7.80
CA MET A 185 -1.43 -1.08 -8.58
C MET A 185 -2.15 -2.16 -7.78
N ALA A 186 -1.78 -2.38 -6.52
CA ALA A 186 -2.44 -3.37 -5.67
C ALA A 186 -3.93 -3.04 -5.44
N ASP A 187 -4.24 -1.77 -5.13
CA ASP A 187 -5.63 -1.33 -4.93
C ASP A 187 -6.44 -1.37 -6.23
N LEU A 188 -5.87 -0.97 -7.36
CA LEU A 188 -6.60 -0.99 -8.63
C LEU A 188 -6.85 -2.41 -9.16
N VAL A 189 -5.98 -3.38 -8.85
CA VAL A 189 -6.24 -4.81 -9.13
C VAL A 189 -7.46 -5.29 -8.35
N ASP A 190 -7.54 -4.96 -7.06
CA ASP A 190 -8.61 -5.43 -6.16
C ASP A 190 -9.95 -4.74 -6.45
N TRP A 191 -9.93 -3.41 -6.55
CA TRP A 191 -11.15 -2.59 -6.64
C TRP A 191 -11.64 -2.34 -8.06
N CYS A 192 -10.72 -2.26 -9.02
CA CYS A 192 -11.05 -1.92 -10.41
C CYS A 192 -10.71 -3.02 -11.41
N HIS A 193 -10.32 -4.21 -10.95
CA HIS A 193 -9.98 -5.35 -11.82
C HIS A 193 -9.00 -4.96 -12.93
N VAL A 194 -8.00 -4.14 -12.59
CA VAL A 194 -6.90 -3.84 -13.49
C VAL A 194 -5.99 -5.07 -13.57
N GLN A 195 -5.48 -5.38 -14.76
CA GLN A 195 -4.47 -6.41 -14.92
C GLN A 195 -3.16 -5.98 -14.24
N PRO A 196 -2.49 -6.85 -13.46
CA PRO A 196 -1.23 -6.53 -12.81
C PRO A 196 -0.14 -6.23 -13.86
N GLN A 197 0.58 -5.12 -13.68
CA GLN A 197 1.64 -4.67 -14.58
C GLN A 197 2.90 -4.28 -13.80
N PHE A 198 4.05 -4.35 -14.47
CA PHE A 198 5.32 -3.91 -13.89
C PHE A 198 5.53 -2.40 -14.06
N ILE A 199 6.19 -1.79 -13.07
CA ILE A 199 6.64 -0.40 -13.14
C ILE A 199 7.82 -0.31 -14.10
N ARG A 200 7.72 0.61 -15.06
CA ARG A 200 8.84 1.04 -15.91
C ARG A 200 9.34 2.41 -15.47
N ARG A 201 10.62 2.67 -15.70
CA ARG A 201 11.21 3.99 -15.43
C ARG A 201 10.54 5.03 -16.31
N PHE A 202 10.15 6.16 -15.70
CA PHE A 202 9.69 7.31 -16.43
C PHE A 202 10.89 8.06 -17.03
N ASP A 203 10.79 8.40 -18.31
CA ASP A 203 11.81 9.21 -19.00
C ASP A 203 11.09 10.33 -19.75
N PRO A 204 11.20 11.59 -19.28
CA PRO A 204 10.55 12.72 -19.92
C PRO A 204 11.39 13.30 -21.09
N SER A 205 12.48 12.65 -21.48
CA SER A 205 13.29 13.11 -22.61
C SER A 205 12.45 13.16 -23.89
N PRO A 206 12.52 14.26 -24.67
CA PRO A 206 11.85 14.33 -25.95
C PRO A 206 12.39 13.19 -26.82
N PRO A 207 11.53 12.37 -27.47
CA PRO A 207 12.02 11.27 -28.27
C PRO A 207 12.92 11.81 -29.37
N SER A 208 14.14 11.29 -29.47
CA SER A 208 15.08 11.61 -30.54
C SER A 208 14.50 11.34 -31.94
N ASN A 209 13.43 10.53 -32.03
CA ASN A 209 12.59 10.33 -33.20
C ASN A 209 11.10 10.27 -32.80
N ALA A 210 10.29 11.21 -33.30
CA ALA A 210 8.90 11.47 -32.91
C ALA A 210 7.92 10.28 -33.01
N SER A 211 8.33 9.15 -33.57
CA SER A 211 7.51 7.96 -33.84
C SER A 211 7.62 6.83 -32.81
N SER A 212 8.41 6.95 -31.72
CA SER A 212 8.71 5.81 -30.83
C SER A 212 8.74 6.08 -29.32
N SER A 213 8.25 7.22 -28.82
CA SER A 213 8.13 7.37 -27.37
C SER A 213 6.98 6.50 -26.85
N SER A 214 7.32 5.39 -26.21
CA SER A 214 6.39 4.64 -25.35
C SER A 214 6.08 5.39 -24.05
N GLN A 215 6.69 6.56 -23.80
CA GLN A 215 6.49 7.35 -22.58
C GLN A 215 5.30 8.28 -22.72
N PRO A 216 4.46 8.41 -21.67
CA PRO A 216 3.37 9.35 -21.66
C PRO A 216 3.92 10.77 -21.77
N ARG A 217 3.15 11.66 -22.38
CA ARG A 217 3.48 13.08 -22.49
C ARG A 217 2.49 13.94 -21.69
N PRO A 218 2.83 15.20 -21.37
CA PRO A 218 1.92 16.07 -20.64
C PRO A 218 0.57 16.27 -21.35
N GLU A 219 0.56 16.27 -22.68
CA GLU A 219 -0.66 16.43 -23.49
C GLU A 219 -1.59 15.22 -23.37
N ASN A 220 -1.07 14.07 -22.97
CA ASN A 220 -1.86 12.86 -22.79
C ASN A 220 -2.48 12.78 -21.38
N VAL A 221 -2.14 13.68 -20.46
CA VAL A 221 -2.64 13.63 -19.08
C VAL A 221 -4.11 14.03 -19.01
N ILE A 222 -4.94 13.09 -18.57
CA ILE A 222 -6.38 13.30 -18.41
C ILE A 222 -6.76 13.77 -17.01
N GLN A 223 -5.88 13.58 -16.02
CA GLN A 223 -6.09 13.98 -14.63
C GLN A 223 -4.78 14.02 -13.86
N TYR A 224 -4.44 15.16 -13.26
CA TYR A 224 -3.44 15.26 -12.21
C TYR A 224 -4.05 15.04 -10.84
N TYR A 225 -3.25 14.53 -9.92
CA TYR A 225 -3.58 14.36 -8.51
C TYR A 225 -2.46 14.95 -7.66
N ARG A 226 -2.80 15.23 -6.41
CA ARG A 226 -1.82 15.44 -5.36
C ARG A 226 -0.84 16.56 -5.73
N ALA A 227 -1.37 17.70 -6.19
CA ALA A 227 -0.57 18.85 -6.63
C ALA A 227 0.43 18.51 -7.78
N SER A 228 -0.03 17.75 -8.78
CA SER A 228 0.76 17.31 -9.95
C SER A 228 1.93 16.36 -9.65
N SER A 229 1.89 15.67 -8.50
CA SER A 229 2.87 14.62 -8.13
C SER A 229 2.42 13.20 -8.47
N PHE A 230 1.20 13.05 -8.97
CA PHE A 230 0.67 11.80 -9.50
C PHE A 230 -0.27 12.14 -10.66
N ALA A 231 -0.32 11.32 -11.70
CA ALA A 231 -1.11 11.61 -12.89
C ALA A 231 -1.63 10.33 -13.55
N ILE A 232 -2.71 10.49 -14.31
CA ILE A 232 -3.19 9.47 -15.26
C ILE A 232 -3.15 10.07 -16.65
N SER A 233 -2.61 9.31 -17.60
CA SER A 233 -2.60 9.64 -19.02
C SER A 233 -3.32 8.60 -19.87
N TYR A 234 -3.80 9.05 -21.02
CA TYR A 234 -4.39 8.22 -22.06
C TYR A 234 -3.74 8.57 -23.39
N ALA A 235 -3.14 7.59 -24.08
CA ALA A 235 -2.38 7.84 -25.31
C ALA A 235 -3.25 8.45 -26.44
N GLY A 236 -4.56 8.14 -26.46
CA GLY A 236 -5.52 8.71 -27.40
C GLY A 236 -6.04 10.10 -27.03
N TYR A 237 -5.57 10.71 -25.94
CA TYR A 237 -5.93 12.07 -25.54
C TYR A 237 -4.82 13.05 -25.92
N ASN A 238 -5.18 14.19 -26.47
CA ASN A 238 -4.24 15.25 -26.83
C ASN A 238 -4.81 16.59 -26.35
N ASN A 239 -4.28 17.07 -25.24
CA ASN A 239 -4.61 18.36 -24.66
C ASN A 239 -3.65 19.43 -25.20
N SER A 240 -4.11 20.24 -26.15
CA SER A 240 -3.31 21.34 -26.70
C SER A 240 -2.87 22.35 -25.64
N PHE A 241 -3.59 22.42 -24.51
CA PHE A 241 -3.32 23.34 -23.42
C PHE A 241 -2.18 22.89 -22.50
N ALA A 242 -1.80 21.61 -22.54
CA ALA A 242 -0.65 21.13 -21.80
C ALA A 242 0.67 21.69 -22.35
N LEU A 243 0.71 22.24 -23.57
CA LEU A 243 1.92 22.86 -24.11
C LEU A 243 2.21 24.25 -23.54
N GLY A 244 1.38 24.73 -22.60
CA GLY A 244 1.46 26.06 -22.02
C GLY A 244 0.77 27.11 -22.89
N SER A 245 0.16 28.09 -22.23
CA SER A 245 -0.28 29.33 -22.89
C SER A 245 0.95 30.17 -23.23
N PRO A 246 1.03 30.80 -24.43
CA PRO A 246 2.05 31.82 -24.72
C PRO A 246 2.02 33.00 -23.74
N ASN A 247 0.92 33.15 -22.98
CA ASN A 247 0.74 34.19 -21.98
C ASN A 247 0.58 33.57 -20.58
N PRO A 248 1.62 33.59 -19.72
CA PRO A 248 1.66 32.90 -18.42
C PRO A 248 0.87 33.58 -17.30
N THR A 249 0.01 34.56 -17.61
CA THR A 249 -0.67 35.41 -16.62
C THR A 249 -2.11 35.00 -16.29
N THR A 250 -2.75 34.16 -17.10
CA THR A 250 -4.11 33.67 -16.84
C THR A 250 -4.08 32.39 -16.02
N SER A 251 -4.81 32.34 -14.90
CA SER A 251 -5.02 31.12 -14.13
C SER A 251 -5.84 30.12 -14.96
N GLN A 252 -5.26 28.96 -15.25
CA GLN A 252 -5.87 27.95 -16.11
C GLN A 252 -6.79 27.01 -15.32
N SER A 253 -7.99 26.81 -15.84
CA SER A 253 -9.05 25.98 -15.27
C SER A 253 -9.30 24.71 -16.09
N PHE A 254 -10.12 23.79 -15.57
CA PHE A 254 -10.58 22.63 -16.34
C PHE A 254 -11.30 23.01 -17.64
N ALA A 255 -11.99 24.14 -17.67
CA ALA A 255 -12.73 24.61 -18.84
C ALA A 255 -11.80 24.95 -20.01
N ASP A 256 -10.55 25.24 -19.71
CA ASP A 256 -9.54 25.54 -20.70
C ASP A 256 -8.96 24.27 -21.32
N SER A 257 -9.16 23.07 -20.78
CA SER A 257 -8.57 21.85 -21.34
C SER A 257 -9.43 21.23 -22.46
N SER A 258 -8.80 20.58 -23.44
CA SER A 258 -9.52 19.83 -24.47
C SER A 258 -10.47 18.80 -23.83
N PRO A 259 -11.70 18.60 -24.34
CA PRO A 259 -12.62 17.61 -23.78
C PRO A 259 -12.07 16.19 -23.92
N LEU A 260 -12.44 15.30 -23.00
CA LEU A 260 -12.06 13.89 -23.12
C LEU A 260 -12.66 13.29 -24.40
N PRO A 261 -11.96 12.35 -25.06
CA PRO A 261 -12.53 11.59 -26.18
C PRO A 261 -13.82 10.90 -25.74
N SER A 262 -14.83 10.89 -26.62
CA SER A 262 -16.14 10.29 -26.33
C SER A 262 -16.04 8.82 -25.93
N SER A 263 -15.01 8.11 -26.41
CA SER A 263 -14.72 6.72 -26.05
C SER A 263 -14.45 6.52 -24.56
N ILE A 264 -13.89 7.50 -23.85
CA ILE A 264 -13.52 7.39 -22.43
C ILE A 264 -14.27 8.36 -21.52
N ALA A 265 -14.95 9.36 -22.08
CA ALA A 265 -15.64 10.41 -21.31
C ALA A 265 -16.67 9.84 -20.30
N ASN A 266 -17.32 8.73 -20.65
CA ASN A 266 -18.31 8.05 -19.82
C ASN A 266 -17.87 6.64 -19.38
N SER A 267 -16.57 6.32 -19.48
CA SER A 267 -16.08 5.00 -19.11
C SER A 267 -16.30 4.72 -17.61
N GLN A 268 -16.85 3.54 -17.32
CA GLN A 268 -16.97 3.04 -15.95
C GLN A 268 -15.62 2.62 -15.37
N PHE A 269 -14.72 2.13 -16.22
CA PHE A 269 -13.36 1.73 -15.84
C PHE A 269 -12.54 2.94 -15.39
N LEU A 270 -12.54 4.02 -16.19
CA LEU A 270 -11.90 5.29 -15.81
C LEU A 270 -12.49 5.87 -14.52
N ARG A 271 -13.81 5.78 -14.34
CA ARG A 271 -14.46 6.27 -13.13
C ARG A 271 -13.99 5.51 -11.89
N CYS A 272 -13.88 4.19 -11.98
CA CYS A 272 -13.36 3.35 -10.89
C CYS A 272 -11.92 3.72 -10.55
N ILE A 273 -11.07 3.85 -11.57
CA ILE A 273 -9.67 4.23 -11.39
C ILE A 273 -9.59 5.59 -10.67
N ASN A 274 -10.29 6.59 -11.19
CA ASN A 274 -10.27 7.95 -10.64
C ASN A 274 -10.77 8.00 -9.19
N SER A 275 -11.88 7.31 -8.88
CA SER A 275 -12.44 7.28 -7.52
C SER A 275 -11.51 6.55 -6.55
N THR A 276 -10.91 5.44 -6.99
CA THR A 276 -9.97 4.66 -6.17
C THR A 276 -8.72 5.47 -5.87
N ILE A 277 -8.11 6.13 -6.86
CA ILE A 277 -6.95 7.01 -6.63
C ILE A 277 -7.31 8.13 -5.64
N ALA A 278 -8.47 8.77 -5.78
CA ALA A 278 -8.83 9.86 -4.89
C ALA A 278 -8.99 9.45 -3.42
N ILE A 279 -9.47 8.24 -3.15
CA ILE A 279 -9.69 7.73 -1.79
C ILE A 279 -8.51 6.92 -1.24
N ALA A 280 -7.64 6.40 -2.09
CA ALA A 280 -6.58 5.47 -1.68
C ALA A 280 -5.16 6.01 -1.87
N LEU A 281 -4.93 6.93 -2.81
CA LEU A 281 -3.58 7.44 -3.12
C LEU A 281 -2.88 7.90 -1.84
N PRO A 282 -1.63 7.47 -1.59
CA PRO A 282 -0.92 7.85 -0.39
C PRO A 282 -0.67 9.36 -0.33
N ILE A 283 -1.07 9.99 0.78
CA ILE A 283 -0.85 11.41 1.06
C ILE A 283 -0.30 11.63 2.47
N ALA A 284 0.41 12.74 2.66
CA ALA A 284 0.86 13.18 3.98
C ALA A 284 -0.27 13.19 4.99
N ASP A 285 -0.10 12.41 6.07
CA ASP A 285 -1.03 12.38 7.17
C ASP A 285 -1.03 13.73 7.89
N ALA A 286 -2.20 14.12 8.38
CA ALA A 286 -2.25 15.09 9.45
C ALA A 286 -1.40 14.53 10.58
N LYS A 287 -0.32 15.24 10.95
CA LYS A 287 0.54 14.88 12.08
C LYS A 287 -0.36 14.39 13.19
N ASP A 288 -0.20 13.13 13.58
CA ASP A 288 -1.17 12.42 14.39
C ASP A 288 -1.66 13.36 15.48
N ALA A 289 -2.98 13.42 15.69
CA ALA A 289 -3.59 14.16 16.77
C ALA A 289 -3.19 13.54 18.13
N LYS A 290 -1.88 13.38 18.37
CA LYS A 290 -1.27 12.28 19.09
C LYS A 290 -1.94 10.97 18.67
N GLU A 291 -1.22 10.04 18.05
CA GLU A 291 -1.50 8.66 18.41
C GLU A 291 -1.46 8.71 19.93
N LYS A 292 -2.61 8.49 20.58
CA LYS A 292 -2.67 8.43 22.04
C LYS A 292 -1.87 7.18 22.33
N GLY A 293 -0.54 7.30 22.30
CA GLY A 293 0.37 6.31 22.83
C GLY A 293 -0.24 5.95 24.15
N LEU A 294 -0.44 4.64 24.35
CA LEU A 294 -1.05 4.10 25.55
C LEU A 294 -0.56 4.96 26.70
N SER A 295 -1.51 5.65 27.37
CA SER A 295 -1.18 6.55 28.47
C SER A 295 -0.15 5.84 29.35
N THR A 296 0.81 6.55 29.92
CA THR A 296 1.80 5.94 30.82
C THR A 296 1.11 5.01 31.83
N GLY A 297 -0.11 5.35 32.27
CA GLY A 297 -0.97 4.49 33.10
C GLY A 297 -1.47 3.19 32.43
N ALA A 298 -1.78 3.19 31.13
CA ALA A 298 -2.16 1.99 30.38
C ALA A 298 -0.96 1.04 30.15
N ILE A 299 0.24 1.58 29.89
CA ILE A 299 1.47 0.77 29.81
C ILE A 299 1.77 0.14 31.17
N ILE A 300 1.70 0.92 32.24
CA ILE A 300 1.85 0.45 33.62
C ILE A 300 0.80 -0.62 33.94
N GLY A 301 -0.46 -0.41 33.56
CA GLY A 301 -1.55 -1.35 33.78
C GLY A 301 -1.34 -2.70 33.09
N ILE A 302 -0.82 -2.71 31.85
CA ILE A 302 -0.51 -3.95 31.13
C ILE A 302 0.62 -4.72 31.83
N ILE A 303 1.67 -4.03 32.31
CA ILE A 303 2.79 -4.68 33.00
C ILE A 303 2.31 -5.31 34.32
N PHE A 304 1.60 -4.55 35.16
CA PHE A 304 1.10 -5.08 36.43
C PHE A 304 0.03 -6.15 36.24
N GLY A 305 -0.86 -5.99 35.25
CA GLY A 305 -1.86 -7.00 34.90
C GLY A 305 -1.22 -8.31 34.43
N SER A 306 -0.14 -8.24 33.66
CA SER A 306 0.60 -9.42 33.19
C SER A 306 1.29 -10.14 34.35
N ILE A 307 1.96 -9.40 35.25
CA ILE A 307 2.61 -9.98 36.44
C ILE A 307 1.57 -10.63 37.37
N ALA A 308 0.46 -9.96 37.64
CA ALA A 308 -0.63 -10.50 38.44
C ALA A 308 -1.22 -11.76 37.80
N GLY A 309 -1.42 -11.76 36.47
CA GLY A 309 -1.88 -12.93 35.73
C GLY A 309 -0.95 -14.14 35.88
N VAL A 310 0.37 -13.93 35.75
CA VAL A 310 1.37 -15.00 35.94
C VAL A 310 1.34 -15.54 37.38
N ILE A 311 1.18 -14.67 38.38
CA ILE A 311 1.07 -15.09 39.79
C ILE A 311 -0.19 -15.94 40.01
N VAL A 312 -1.35 -15.52 39.48
CA VAL A 312 -2.60 -16.28 39.61
C VAL A 312 -2.46 -17.65 38.93
N ILE A 313 -1.87 -17.71 37.74
CA ILE A 313 -1.60 -18.98 37.04
C ILE A 313 -0.66 -19.86 37.87
N TYR A 314 0.42 -19.30 38.42
CA TYR A 314 1.35 -20.05 39.26
C TYR A 314 0.67 -20.62 40.52
N LEU A 315 -0.14 -19.82 41.22
CA LEU A 315 -0.89 -20.26 42.40
C LEU A 315 -1.89 -21.35 42.06
N PHE A 316 -2.57 -21.24 40.91
CA PHE A 316 -3.50 -22.26 40.43
C PHE A 316 -2.78 -23.57 40.12
N VAL A 317 -1.62 -23.51 39.44
CA VAL A 317 -0.79 -24.70 39.19
C VAL A 317 -0.34 -25.34 40.50
N MET A 318 0.15 -24.55 41.46
CA MET A 318 0.55 -25.07 42.78
C MET A 318 -0.61 -25.73 43.53
N TRP A 319 -1.81 -25.14 43.45
CA TRP A 319 -3.02 -25.72 44.04
C TRP A 319 -3.41 -27.06 43.40
N VAL A 320 -3.39 -27.14 42.07
CA VAL A 320 -3.64 -28.39 41.32
C VAL A 320 -2.59 -29.45 41.66
N TRP A 321 -1.32 -29.07 41.76
CA TRP A 321 -0.23 -29.99 42.12
C TRP A 321 -0.42 -30.58 43.52
N LYS A 322 -0.80 -29.74 44.50
CA LYS A 322 -1.10 -30.21 45.85
C LYS A 322 -2.28 -31.18 45.87
N TRP A 323 -3.35 -30.86 45.14
CA TRP A 323 -4.52 -31.72 45.04
C TRP A 323 -4.18 -33.09 44.43
N ILE A 324 -3.33 -33.13 43.40
CA ILE A 324 -2.84 -34.39 42.81
C ILE A 324 -2.02 -35.21 43.83
N ASP A 325 -1.19 -34.56 44.64
CA ASP A 325 -0.35 -35.25 45.64
C ASP A 325 -1.18 -35.86 46.78
N GLU A 326 -2.24 -35.15 47.20
CA GLU A 326 -3.24 -35.66 48.16
C GLU A 326 -3.99 -36.88 47.59
N CYS A 327 -4.38 -36.85 46.31
CA CYS A 327 -4.98 -38.02 45.64
C CYS A 327 -4.00 -39.21 45.54
N ARG A 328 -2.70 -38.94 45.37
CA ARG A 328 -1.68 -40.00 45.23
C ARG A 328 -1.35 -40.68 46.55
N THR A 329 -1.42 -39.94 47.65
CA THR A 329 -1.14 -40.46 49.00
C THR A 329 -2.35 -41.15 49.63
N GLY A 330 -3.57 -40.73 49.31
CA GLY A 330 -4.81 -41.38 49.82
C GLY A 330 -5.17 -42.71 49.15
N GLY A 331 -4.51 -43.11 48.05
CA GLY A 331 -4.80 -44.35 47.32
C GLY A 331 -3.99 -45.58 47.74
N ARG A 332 -3.24 -45.51 48.86
CA ARG A 332 -2.34 -46.57 49.32
C ARG A 332 -2.77 -47.21 50.64
N GLU A 333 -4.07 -47.46 50.81
CA GLU A 333 -4.55 -48.44 51.80
C GLU A 333 -5.20 -49.62 51.05
N GLU A 334 -4.55 -50.77 51.24
CA GLU A 334 -4.98 -52.16 51.01
C GLU A 334 -5.69 -52.52 49.69
N ILE A 335 -4.88 -52.82 48.67
CA ILE A 335 -5.19 -53.98 47.82
C ILE A 335 -4.15 -55.04 48.13
N SER A 336 -4.49 -55.92 49.07
CA SER A 336 -3.85 -57.23 49.29
C SER A 336 -3.98 -58.03 47.99
N MET A 337 -2.92 -58.02 47.18
CA MET A 337 -2.81 -58.89 46.02
C MET A 337 -2.42 -60.28 46.50
N GLU A 338 -3.39 -61.18 46.48
CA GLU A 338 -3.18 -62.63 46.57
C GLU A 338 -2.55 -63.11 45.26
N GLU A 339 -1.35 -63.66 45.41
CA GLU A 339 -0.47 -64.20 44.38
C GLU A 339 -0.97 -65.58 43.95
N GLN A 340 -1.40 -65.72 42.69
CA GLN A 340 -1.45 -67.01 42.03
C GLN A 340 -0.83 -66.93 40.64
N ASP A 341 0.38 -67.45 40.58
CA ASP A 341 1.07 -67.91 39.38
C ASP A 341 0.25 -68.95 38.63
N GLN A 342 0.07 -68.79 37.32
CA GLN A 342 0.08 -69.96 36.44
C GLN A 342 0.58 -69.66 35.02
N GLU A 343 1.57 -70.48 34.65
CA GLU A 343 2.36 -70.59 33.43
C GLU A 343 1.55 -70.91 32.14
N PRO A 344 2.21 -70.85 30.96
CA PRO A 344 1.59 -70.65 29.65
C PRO A 344 1.34 -71.94 28.86
N THR A 345 0.51 -71.85 27.82
CA THR A 345 0.59 -72.70 26.60
C THR A 345 -0.26 -72.03 25.50
N THR A 346 0.32 -71.47 24.44
CA THR A 346 0.78 -72.08 23.18
C THR A 346 -0.35 -72.49 22.20
N GLN A 347 -0.26 -71.90 21.00
CA GLN A 347 -0.62 -72.41 19.65
C GLN A 347 -2.01 -72.22 19.02
N GLY A 348 -1.93 -71.85 17.73
CA GLY A 348 -2.90 -72.10 16.65
C GLY A 348 -3.94 -70.98 16.51
N GLY A 349 -4.18 -70.35 15.37
CA GLY A 349 -4.06 -70.78 13.97
C GLY A 349 -5.36 -70.37 13.25
N GLY A 350 -5.28 -69.94 11.99
CA GLY A 350 -6.43 -69.66 11.11
C GLY A 350 -6.64 -68.16 10.86
N ALA A 351 -6.22 -67.58 9.73
CA ALA A 351 -6.75 -67.73 8.37
C ALA A 351 -8.21 -67.24 8.24
N THR A 352 -8.40 -66.07 7.64
CA THR A 352 -9.51 -65.83 6.70
C THR A 352 -9.20 -64.66 5.78
N ASP A 353 -9.05 -65.00 4.50
CA ASP A 353 -9.16 -64.12 3.35
C ASP A 353 -10.52 -63.44 3.29
N THR A 354 -10.58 -62.21 2.78
CA THR A 354 -11.55 -61.85 1.72
C THR A 354 -11.09 -60.61 0.95
N ASN A 355 -10.85 -60.85 -0.34
CA ASN A 355 -11.01 -60.01 -1.53
C ASN A 355 -11.78 -58.68 -1.41
N GLY A 356 -11.35 -57.71 -2.23
CA GLY A 356 -12.14 -56.54 -2.59
C GLY A 356 -11.44 -55.61 -3.57
N ASP A 357 -11.43 -55.97 -4.84
CA ASP A 357 -11.08 -55.15 -6.00
C ASP A 357 -11.79 -53.78 -6.01
N ASN A 358 -11.09 -52.71 -6.44
CA ASN A 358 -11.36 -52.04 -7.73
C ASN A 358 -10.80 -50.61 -7.85
N ALA A 359 -10.23 -50.39 -9.04
CA ALA A 359 -10.40 -49.23 -9.92
C ALA A 359 -9.72 -47.89 -9.62
N ALA A 360 -8.62 -47.71 -10.34
CA ALA A 360 -8.23 -46.52 -11.10
C ALA A 360 -9.35 -45.51 -11.43
N LYS A 361 -9.02 -44.21 -11.28
CA LYS A 361 -9.52 -43.17 -12.18
C LYS A 361 -8.54 -42.01 -12.32
N GLU A 362 -7.79 -42.11 -13.41
CA GLU A 362 -7.11 -41.03 -14.11
C GLU A 362 -8.12 -40.01 -14.66
N ARG A 363 -7.81 -38.70 -14.60
CA ARG A 363 -8.13 -37.71 -15.63
C ARG A 363 -7.52 -36.34 -15.30
N ARG A 364 -6.62 -35.93 -16.22
CA ARG A 364 -6.38 -34.61 -16.82
C ARG A 364 -6.19 -33.39 -15.92
#